data_AF-A0A936KTT1-F1
#
_entry.id   AF-A0A936KTT1-F1
#
_cell.length_a   1.000
_cell.length_b   1.000
_cell.length_c   1.000
_cell.angle_alpha   90.00
_cell.angle_beta   90.00
_cell.angle_gamma   90.00
#
_symmetry.space_group_name_H-M   'P 1'
#
loop_
_entity.id
_entity.type
_entity.pdbx_description
1 polymer ?
#
loop_
_entity_poly.entity_id
_entity_poly.type
_entity_poly.pdbx_seq_one_letter_code
_entity_poly.pdbx_strand_id
1 'polypeptide(L)'
;MFPPTPDDADLIARWGYGCIGDISAGELLDTCNSADVIPESLPEEMIAAYVESATSAERIREIAPFYHLENISVPIQIHIGSADGDYIGSTPPEWSYKLNQGLLDAGRDVELFVYDGQRHSFTGDAWLLFMDRAVTFFDEQLK
;
A
#
# COMPACT_ATOMS: atom_id res chain seq x y z
N MET A 1 12.10 2.91 -1.81
CA MET A 1 11.03 2.54 -0.87
C MET A 1 9.81 2.33 -1.73
N PHE A 2 9.40 1.08 -1.95
CA PHE A 2 8.14 0.83 -2.64
C PHE A 2 6.98 1.09 -1.65
N PRO A 3 5.85 1.60 -2.15
CA PRO A 3 4.76 2.10 -1.33
C PRO A 3 3.84 0.98 -0.82
N PRO A 4 3.15 1.22 0.31
CA PRO A 4 2.18 0.27 0.84
C PRO A 4 0.90 0.21 0.00
N THR A 5 0.35 -0.99 -0.15
CA THR A 5 -1.03 -1.26 -0.58
C THR A 5 -1.73 -2.03 0.53
N PRO A 6 -3.04 -1.84 0.76
CA PRO A 6 -3.81 -2.73 1.64
C PRO A 6 -4.08 -4.10 1.01
N ASP A 7 -3.93 -4.25 -0.31
CA ASP A 7 -4.07 -5.53 -1.02
C ASP A 7 -2.74 -5.94 -1.64
N ASP A 8 -2.01 -6.82 -0.96
CA ASP A 8 -0.71 -7.36 -1.38
C ASP A 8 -0.76 -8.01 -2.76
N ALA A 9 -1.92 -8.52 -3.21
CA ALA A 9 -2.06 -9.07 -4.55
C ALA A 9 -1.77 -8.03 -5.64
N ASP A 10 -2.16 -6.76 -5.43
CA ASP A 10 -1.92 -5.68 -6.40
C ASP A 10 -0.42 -5.34 -6.49
N LEU A 11 0.28 -5.35 -5.35
CA LEU A 11 1.71 -5.09 -5.28
C LEU A 11 2.50 -6.24 -5.91
N ILE A 12 2.15 -7.49 -5.60
CA ILE A 12 2.79 -8.68 -6.16
C ILE A 12 2.56 -8.75 -7.68
N ALA A 13 1.34 -8.45 -8.14
CA ALA A 13 1.05 -8.43 -9.57
C ALA A 13 1.80 -7.32 -10.33
N ARG A 14 2.06 -6.18 -9.68
CA ARG A 14 2.71 -5.02 -10.32
C ARG A 14 4.23 -5.07 -10.25
N TRP A 15 4.79 -5.52 -9.13
CA TRP A 15 6.22 -5.41 -8.82
C TRP A 15 6.85 -6.71 -8.31
N GLY A 16 6.10 -7.79 -8.26
CA GLY A 16 6.55 -9.07 -7.72
C GLY A 16 6.57 -9.08 -6.19
N TYR A 17 6.81 -10.26 -5.62
CA TYR A 17 6.72 -10.47 -4.18
C TYR A 17 7.88 -9.85 -3.40
N GLY A 18 9.02 -9.61 -4.02
CA GLY A 18 10.23 -9.15 -3.36
C GLY A 18 11.47 -9.72 -4.02
N CYS A 19 12.63 -9.29 -3.57
CA CYS A 19 13.92 -9.72 -4.11
C CYS A 19 14.55 -10.76 -3.17
N ILE A 20 15.02 -11.87 -3.71
CA ILE A 20 15.79 -12.86 -2.93
C ILE A 20 17.27 -12.56 -3.18
N GLY A 21 18.03 -12.30 -2.12
CA GLY A 21 19.46 -12.01 -2.22
C GLY A 21 19.83 -10.54 -2.17
N ASP A 22 20.96 -10.20 -2.78
CA ASP A 22 21.56 -8.86 -2.70
C ASP A 22 21.09 -7.97 -3.86
N ILE A 23 20.31 -6.93 -3.54
CA ILE A 23 19.84 -5.90 -4.48
C ILE A 23 21.02 -5.25 -5.24
N SER A 24 22.20 -5.13 -4.62
CA SER A 24 23.36 -4.47 -5.20
C SER A 24 24.15 -5.33 -6.20
N ALA A 25 23.95 -6.65 -6.21
CA ALA A 25 24.69 -7.59 -7.05
C ALA A 25 24.08 -7.81 -8.46
N GLY A 26 22.96 -7.15 -8.78
CA GLY A 26 22.49 -7.02 -10.16
C GLY A 26 21.12 -7.59 -10.50
N GLU A 27 20.15 -7.57 -9.58
CA GLU A 27 18.75 -7.84 -9.95
C GLU A 27 18.03 -6.55 -10.34
N LEU A 28 18.20 -6.16 -11.60
CA LEU A 28 17.19 -5.39 -12.36
C LEU A 28 16.12 -6.37 -12.88
N LEU A 29 15.55 -7.20 -12.01
CA LEU A 29 14.41 -8.03 -12.40
C LEU A 29 13.15 -7.16 -12.40
N ASP A 30 12.37 -7.22 -13.47
CA ASP A 30 11.08 -6.54 -13.61
C ASP A 30 10.07 -6.92 -12.49
N THR A 31 10.40 -7.93 -11.67
CA THR A 31 9.60 -8.49 -10.57
C THR A 31 10.26 -8.33 -9.18
N CYS A 32 11.25 -7.46 -9.02
CA CYS A 32 11.92 -7.20 -7.75
C CYS A 32 11.38 -5.93 -7.08
N ASN A 33 10.47 -6.12 -6.12
CA ASN A 33 10.08 -5.10 -5.16
C ASN A 33 11.16 -4.96 -4.08
N SER A 34 12.05 -3.97 -4.21
CA SER A 34 13.16 -3.75 -3.25
C SER A 34 12.74 -3.26 -1.86
N ALA A 35 11.44 -3.09 -1.58
CA ALA A 35 10.97 -2.92 -0.21
C ALA A 35 11.03 -4.24 0.58
N ASP A 36 10.96 -5.38 -0.12
CA ASP A 36 10.97 -6.70 0.48
C ASP A 36 12.19 -7.47 -0.01
N VAL A 37 13.19 -7.62 0.87
CA VAL A 37 14.44 -8.34 0.58
C VAL A 37 14.52 -9.56 1.47
N ILE A 38 14.53 -10.73 0.86
CA ILE A 38 14.68 -12.01 1.55
C ILE A 38 16.16 -12.40 1.45
N PRO A 39 16.92 -12.43 2.56
CA PRO A 39 18.32 -12.81 2.51
C PRO A 39 18.51 -14.25 2.02
N GLU A 40 19.43 -14.47 1.07
CA GLU A 40 19.84 -15.80 0.63
C GLU A 40 20.44 -16.67 1.75
N SER A 41 20.87 -16.05 2.85
CA SER A 41 21.38 -16.74 4.02
C SER A 41 20.30 -17.44 4.87
N LEU A 42 19.02 -17.21 4.58
CA LEU A 42 17.93 -17.92 5.24
C LEU A 42 17.91 -19.40 4.84
N PRO A 43 17.42 -20.30 5.72
CA PRO A 43 17.21 -21.70 5.36
C PRO A 43 16.35 -21.83 4.09
N GLU A 44 16.69 -22.78 3.23
CA GLU A 44 16.00 -23.00 1.95
C GLU A 44 14.49 -23.20 2.13
N GLU A 45 14.10 -23.94 3.18
CA GLU A 45 12.70 -24.14 3.57
C GLU A 45 11.95 -22.84 3.87
N MET A 46 12.62 -21.83 4.43
CA MET A 46 12.01 -20.54 4.77
C MET A 46 11.83 -19.69 3.51
N ILE A 47 12.81 -19.70 2.61
CA ILE A 47 12.71 -19.01 1.32
C ILE A 47 11.59 -19.64 0.50
N ALA A 48 11.51 -20.97 0.46
CA ALA A 48 10.45 -21.70 -0.23
C ALA A 48 9.06 -21.39 0.34
N ALA A 49 8.90 -21.41 1.67
CA ALA A 49 7.63 -21.10 2.32
C ALA A 49 7.18 -19.65 2.07
N TYR A 50 8.13 -18.71 2.02
CA TYR A 50 7.84 -17.33 1.65
C TYR A 50 7.30 -17.23 0.22
N VAL A 51 8.00 -17.83 -0.76
CA VAL A 51 7.59 -17.80 -2.17
C VAL A 51 6.23 -18.47 -2.35
N GLU A 52 6.00 -19.63 -1.71
CA GLU A 52 4.70 -20.30 -1.71
C GLU A 52 3.60 -19.39 -1.17
N SER A 53 3.85 -18.72 -0.03
CA SER A 53 2.87 -17.83 0.58
C SER A 53 2.56 -16.61 -0.29
N ALA A 54 3.59 -15.99 -0.87
CA ALA A 54 3.43 -14.82 -1.70
C ALA A 54 2.78 -15.11 -3.07
N THR A 55 2.87 -16.35 -3.55
CA THR A 55 2.26 -16.77 -4.83
C THR A 55 0.90 -17.46 -4.64
N SER A 56 0.49 -17.73 -3.40
CA SER A 56 -0.80 -18.36 -3.09
C SER A 56 -1.89 -17.32 -2.87
N ALA A 57 -2.88 -17.27 -3.76
CA ALA A 57 -4.04 -16.38 -3.63
C ALA A 57 -4.85 -16.64 -2.35
N GLU A 58 -4.88 -17.89 -1.86
CA GLU A 58 -5.54 -18.23 -0.59
C GLU A 58 -4.79 -17.59 0.57
N ARG A 59 -3.47 -17.74 0.63
CA ARG A 59 -2.63 -17.14 1.68
C ARG A 59 -2.71 -15.62 1.68
N ILE A 60 -2.67 -14.99 0.50
CA ILE A 60 -2.80 -13.54 0.39
C ILE A 60 -4.12 -13.05 0.98
N ARG A 61 -5.23 -13.76 0.77
CA ARG A 61 -6.52 -13.39 1.39
C ARG A 61 -6.51 -13.53 2.91
N GLU A 62 -5.76 -14.48 3.46
CA GLU A 62 -5.64 -14.65 4.90
C GLU A 62 -4.87 -13.51 5.58
N ILE A 63 -3.92 -12.88 4.87
CA ILE A 63 -2.96 -11.93 5.47
C ILE A 63 -3.17 -10.47 5.04
N ALA A 64 -3.66 -10.21 3.82
CA ALA A 64 -3.75 -8.86 3.28
C ALA A 64 -4.92 -8.10 3.92
N PRO A 65 -4.69 -6.90 4.51
CA PRO A 65 -5.72 -6.15 5.24
C PRO A 65 -7.00 -5.86 4.44
N PHE A 66 -6.91 -5.76 3.12
CA PHE A 66 -8.04 -5.49 2.23
C PHE A 66 -9.17 -6.52 2.34
N TYR A 67 -8.88 -7.77 2.75
CA TYR A 67 -9.89 -8.81 2.91
C TYR A 67 -10.52 -8.85 4.31
N HIS A 68 -10.13 -7.94 5.20
CA HIS A 68 -10.54 -7.90 6.60
C HIS A 68 -11.09 -6.53 7.01
N LEU A 69 -11.56 -5.73 6.04
CA LEU A 69 -12.05 -4.36 6.26
C LEU A 69 -13.26 -4.30 7.20
N GLU A 70 -14.01 -5.39 7.34
CA GLU A 70 -15.12 -5.53 8.26
C GLU A 70 -14.71 -5.41 9.73
N ASN A 71 -13.43 -5.67 10.04
CA ASN A 71 -12.89 -5.55 11.39
C ASN A 71 -12.60 -4.10 11.78
N ILE A 72 -12.68 -3.14 10.83
CA ILE A 72 -12.44 -1.74 11.13
C ILE A 72 -13.69 -1.13 11.77
N SER A 73 -13.53 -0.62 13.00
CA SER A 73 -14.62 -0.05 13.79
C SER A 73 -14.51 1.47 13.98
N VAL A 74 -13.58 2.12 13.28
CA VAL A 74 -13.30 3.55 13.40
C VAL A 74 -13.44 4.23 12.03
N PRO A 75 -13.77 5.52 11.98
CA PRO A 75 -13.75 6.29 10.74
C PRO A 75 -12.35 6.37 10.15
N ILE A 76 -12.26 6.53 8.83
CA ILE A 76 -11.01 6.53 8.08
C ILE A 76 -10.96 7.77 7.19
N GLN A 77 -9.81 8.46 7.16
CA GLN A 77 -9.54 9.53 6.20
C GLN A 77 -8.33 9.15 5.34
N ILE A 78 -8.53 9.06 4.03
CA ILE A 78 -7.52 8.67 3.03
C ILE A 78 -7.07 9.92 2.25
N HIS A 79 -5.76 10.07 2.07
CA HIS A 79 -5.17 11.17 1.32
C HIS A 79 -4.19 10.63 0.27
N ILE A 80 -4.37 11.04 -0.99
CA ILE A 80 -3.52 10.58 -2.09
C ILE A 80 -3.30 11.68 -3.14
N GLY A 81 -2.09 11.79 -3.67
CA GLY A 81 -1.81 12.68 -4.80
C GLY A 81 -2.18 12.02 -6.12
N SER A 82 -2.81 12.75 -7.06
CA SER A 82 -3.24 12.17 -8.35
C SER A 82 -2.08 11.72 -9.25
N ALA A 83 -0.85 12.17 -8.96
CA ALA A 83 0.37 11.84 -9.68
C ALA A 83 1.33 10.94 -8.86
N ASP A 84 0.90 10.37 -7.72
CA ASP A 84 1.76 9.49 -6.91
C ASP A 84 2.05 8.14 -7.61
N GLY A 85 1.41 7.83 -8.75
CA GLY A 85 1.67 6.62 -9.53
C GLY A 85 2.68 6.76 -10.67
N ASP A 86 3.23 7.96 -10.90
CA ASP A 86 3.95 8.32 -12.13
C ASP A 86 5.35 7.68 -12.28
N TYR A 87 5.92 7.12 -11.21
CA TYR A 87 7.28 6.55 -11.20
C TYR A 87 7.30 5.17 -10.56
N ILE A 88 8.31 4.38 -10.93
CA ILE A 88 8.57 3.09 -10.29
C ILE A 88 8.86 3.29 -8.80
N GLY A 89 8.17 2.52 -7.94
CA GLY A 89 8.27 2.65 -6.50
C GLY A 89 7.50 3.82 -5.89
N SER A 90 6.46 4.34 -6.55
CA SER A 90 5.53 5.36 -5.99
C SER A 90 4.10 4.81 -5.91
N THR A 91 3.23 5.34 -5.03
CA THR A 91 1.91 4.75 -4.68
C THR A 91 0.87 5.04 -5.75
N PRO A 92 0.44 4.04 -6.53
CA PRO A 92 -0.57 4.26 -7.55
C PRO A 92 -1.91 4.69 -6.92
N PRO A 93 -2.52 5.82 -7.34
CA PRO A 93 -3.73 6.35 -6.71
C PRO A 93 -4.92 5.39 -6.77
N GLU A 94 -4.95 4.48 -7.76
CA GLU A 94 -5.96 3.45 -7.90
C GLU A 94 -6.09 2.55 -6.66
N TRP A 95 -5.01 2.36 -5.89
CA TRP A 95 -5.07 1.58 -4.65
C TRP A 95 -5.86 2.29 -3.56
N SER A 96 -5.74 3.62 -3.47
CA SER A 96 -6.57 4.43 -2.56
C SER A 96 -8.03 4.42 -2.99
N TYR A 97 -8.30 4.40 -4.30
CA TYR A 97 -9.67 4.33 -4.83
C TYR A 97 -10.30 2.97 -4.55
N LYS A 98 -9.53 1.89 -4.76
CA LYS A 98 -9.94 0.52 -4.43
C LYS A 98 -10.22 0.36 -2.94
N LEU A 99 -9.33 0.87 -2.08
CA LEU A 99 -9.53 0.84 -0.62
C LEU A 99 -10.79 1.60 -0.21
N ASN A 100 -10.98 2.82 -0.72
CA ASN A 100 -12.17 3.62 -0.44
C ASN A 100 -13.45 2.86 -0.83
N GLN A 101 -13.49 2.27 -2.02
CA GLN A 101 -14.65 1.49 -2.46
C GLN A 101 -14.87 0.25 -1.56
N GLY A 102 -13.81 -0.49 -1.24
CA GLY A 102 -13.90 -1.66 -0.36
C GLY A 102 -14.41 -1.32 1.04
N LEU A 103 -13.99 -0.17 1.60
CA LEU A 103 -14.47 0.35 2.88
C LEU A 103 -15.96 0.73 2.82
N LEU A 104 -16.38 1.43 1.76
CA LEU A 104 -17.78 1.76 1.53
C LEU A 104 -18.64 0.50 1.38
N ASP A 105 -18.18 -0.48 0.61
CA ASP A 105 -18.88 -1.76 0.41
C ASP A 105 -19.00 -2.56 1.72
N ALA A 106 -18.01 -2.44 2.61
CA ALA A 106 -18.02 -3.01 3.96
C ALA A 106 -18.85 -2.18 4.98
N GLY A 107 -19.48 -1.10 4.54
CA GLY A 107 -20.30 -0.21 5.37
C GLY A 107 -19.50 0.62 6.38
N ARG A 108 -18.22 0.90 6.09
CA ARG A 108 -17.33 1.72 6.93
C ARG A 108 -17.49 3.19 6.61
N ASP A 109 -17.24 4.03 7.61
CA ASP A 109 -17.14 5.48 7.44
C ASP A 109 -15.75 5.84 6.89
N VAL A 110 -15.73 6.41 5.68
CA VAL A 110 -14.49 6.73 4.98
C VAL A 110 -14.62 8.01 4.16
N GLU A 111 -13.59 8.85 4.25
CA GLU A 111 -13.39 10.00 3.39
C GLU A 111 -12.15 9.81 2.52
N LEU A 112 -12.24 10.16 1.24
CA LEU A 112 -11.11 10.13 0.31
C LEU A 112 -10.86 11.52 -0.26
N PHE A 113 -9.63 12.02 -0.07
CA PHE A 113 -9.18 13.28 -0.63
C PHE A 113 -8.04 13.07 -1.62
N VAL A 114 -8.29 13.47 -2.87
CA VAL A 114 -7.31 13.43 -3.96
C VAL A 114 -6.73 14.82 -4.19
N TYR A 115 -5.41 14.94 -4.20
CA TYR A 115 -4.70 16.20 -4.40
C TYR A 115 -4.13 16.27 -5.81
N ASP A 116 -4.67 17.16 -6.62
CA ASP A 116 -4.33 17.23 -8.04
C ASP A 116 -2.86 17.60 -8.29
N GLY A 117 -2.21 16.86 -9.19
CA GLY A 117 -0.80 17.00 -9.55
C GLY A 117 0.20 16.66 -8.44
N GLN A 118 -0.26 16.36 -7.23
CA GLN A 118 0.61 15.99 -6.12
C GLN A 118 1.10 14.55 -6.27
N ARG A 119 2.28 14.29 -5.73
CA ARG A 119 2.92 12.97 -5.67
C ARG A 119 2.94 12.47 -4.22
N HIS A 120 3.86 11.57 -3.90
CA HIS A 120 4.03 10.98 -2.58
C HIS A 120 4.08 11.99 -1.43
N SER A 121 4.78 13.11 -1.66
CA SER A 121 4.80 14.23 -0.74
C SER A 121 4.00 15.40 -1.30
N PHE A 122 3.12 15.95 -0.48
CA PHE A 122 2.36 17.15 -0.80
C PHE A 122 3.23 18.39 -0.60
N THR A 123 3.03 19.40 -1.44
CA THR A 123 3.80 20.64 -1.42
C THR A 123 2.87 21.85 -1.54
N GLY A 124 3.32 23.00 -1.04
CA GLY A 124 2.57 24.26 -1.11
C GLY A 124 1.19 24.18 -0.44
N ASP A 125 0.17 24.69 -1.12
CA ASP A 125 -1.19 24.77 -0.60
C ASP A 125 -1.81 23.38 -0.33
N ALA A 126 -1.42 22.36 -1.10
CA ALA A 126 -1.91 21.00 -0.90
C ALA A 126 -1.46 20.43 0.45
N TRP A 127 -0.24 20.75 0.89
CA TRP A 127 0.25 20.38 2.22
C TRP A 127 -0.55 21.06 3.33
N LEU A 128 -0.80 22.37 3.19
CA LEU A 128 -1.59 23.11 4.19
C LEU A 128 -3.03 22.57 4.29
N LEU A 129 -3.65 22.28 3.15
CA LEU A 129 -5.00 21.71 3.09
C LEU A 129 -5.06 20.29 3.69
N PHE A 130 -4.04 19.46 3.44
CA PHE A 130 -3.93 18.14 4.07
C PHE A 130 -3.85 18.24 5.59
N MET A 131 -2.99 19.13 6.10
CA MET A 131 -2.83 19.32 7.54
C MET A 131 -4.13 19.81 8.20
N ASP A 132 -4.83 20.75 7.57
CA ASP A 132 -6.12 21.26 8.05
C ASP A 132 -7.17 20.14 8.16
N ARG A 133 -7.35 19.35 7.09
CA ARG A 133 -8.28 18.20 7.07
C ARG A 133 -7.96 17.17 8.14
N ALA A 134 -6.68 16.82 8.30
CA ALA A 134 -6.27 15.84 9.30
C ALA A 134 -6.57 16.32 10.73
N VAL A 135 -6.32 17.61 11.02
CA VAL A 135 -6.64 18.19 12.34
C VAL A 135 -8.16 18.22 12.56
N THR A 136 -8.95 18.67 11.57
CA THR A 136 -10.41 18.67 11.66
C THR A 136 -10.96 17.27 11.90
N PHE A 137 -10.46 16.27 11.18
CA PHE A 137 -10.87 14.88 11.36
C PHE A 137 -10.66 14.38 12.78
N PHE A 138 -9.45 14.56 13.33
CA PHE A 138 -9.21 14.14 14.71
C PHE A 138 -10.02 14.96 15.73
N ASP A 139 -10.23 16.25 15.46
CA ASP A 139 -11.07 17.11 16.29
C ASP A 139 -12.53 16.66 16.31
N GLU A 140 -13.05 16.11 15.23
CA GLU A 140 -14.43 15.62 15.15
C GLU A 140 -14.60 14.21 15.74
N GLN A 141 -13.58 13.35 15.60
CA GLN A 141 -13.67 11.94 15.99
C GLN A 141 -13.20 11.64 17.42
N LEU A 142 -12.37 12.49 18.03
CA LEU A 142 -11.75 12.24 19.34
C LEU A 142 -12.14 13.22 20.46
N LYS A 143 -12.96 14.24 20.16
CA LYS A 143 -13.42 15.21 21.17
C LYS A 143 -14.70 14.80 21.88
#